data_AF-A0A7C3B7G9-F1
#
_entry.id   AF-A0A7C3B7G9-F1
#
_cell.length_a   1.000
_cell.length_b   1.000
_cell.length_c   1.000
_cell.angle_alpha   90.00
_cell.angle_beta   90.00
_cell.angle_gamma   90.00
#
_symmetry.space_group_name_H-M   'P 1'
#
loop_
_entity.id
_entity.type
_entity.pdbx_description
1 polymer ?
#
loop_
_entity_poly.entity_id
_entity_poly.type
_entity_poly.pdbx_seq_one_letter_code
_entity_poly.pdbx_strand_id
1 'polypeptide(L)' 'MADSKLRVGIIGVGMIALMSHIPNLRNTGQAEIVAICRRDPRYLAMAQEKLNVPEAYTESARST' A
#
# COMPACT_ATOMS: atom_id res chain seq x y z
N MET A 1 -25.79 0.71 5.17
CA MET A 1 -24.78 0.25 6.15
C MET A 1 -23.47 0.88 5.74
N ALA A 2 -22.72 1.49 6.64
CA ALA A 2 -21.46 2.15 6.27
C ALA A 2 -20.50 1.08 5.70
N ASP A 3 -20.26 1.13 4.40
CA ASP A 3 -19.31 0.28 3.67
C ASP A 3 -17.88 0.72 4.03
N SER A 4 -17.55 0.65 5.33
CA SER A 4 -16.28 1.12 5.85
C SER A 4 -15.21 0.11 5.51
N LYS A 5 -14.71 0.18 4.27
CA LYS A 5 -13.52 -0.55 3.84
C LYS A 5 -12.38 -0.28 4.82
N LEU A 6 -11.68 -1.34 5.20
CA LEU A 6 -10.50 -1.26 6.04
C LEU A 6 -9.43 -0.47 5.28
N ARG A 7 -9.03 0.67 5.83
CA ARG A 7 -7.93 1.48 5.28
C ARG A 7 -6.61 0.83 5.68
N VAL A 8 -5.83 0.40 4.70
CA VAL A 8 -4.58 -0.34 4.90
C VAL A 8 -3.40 0.44 4.35
N GLY A 9 -2.38 0.63 5.20
CA GLY A 9 -1.05 1.10 4.80
C GLY A 9 -0.08 -0.07 4.72
N ILE A 10 0.77 -0.11 3.69
CA ILE A 10 1.74 -1.21 3.50
C ILE A 10 3.16 -0.68 3.62
N ILE A 11 3.91 -1.19 4.60
CA ILE A 11 5.34 -0.92 4.78
C ILE A 11 6.12 -2.08 4.16
N GLY A 12 6.98 -1.78 3.19
CA GLY A 12 7.77 -2.77 2.47
C GLY A 12 7.08 -3.26 1.19
N VAL A 13 6.85 -2.37 0.23
CA VAL A 13 6.27 -2.74 -1.08
C VAL A 13 7.31 -3.41 -1.99
N GLY A 14 7.58 -4.68 -1.71
CA GLY A 14 8.39 -5.57 -2.54
C GLY A 14 7.55 -6.39 -3.54
N MET A 15 8.20 -7.35 -4.20
CA MET A 15 7.56 -8.19 -5.22
C MET A 15 6.32 -8.94 -4.69
N ILE A 16 6.40 -9.54 -3.50
CA ILE A 16 5.29 -10.30 -2.90
C ILE A 16 4.11 -9.37 -2.56
N ALA A 17 4.38 -8.16 -2.05
CA ALA A 17 3.35 -7.18 -1.76
C ALA A 17 2.55 -6.82 -3.03
N LEU A 18 3.28 -6.57 -4.14
CA LEU A 18 2.69 -6.20 -5.43
C LEU A 18 1.94 -7.35 -6.12
N MET A 19 2.47 -8.58 -6.02
CA MET A 19 1.94 -9.73 -6.76
C MET A 19 0.86 -10.50 -6.00
N SER A 20 0.86 -10.45 -4.67
CA SER A 20 -0.03 -11.26 -3.84
C SER A 20 -0.84 -10.43 -2.85
N HIS A 21 -0.20 -9.73 -1.92
CA HIS A 21 -0.93 -9.08 -0.82
C HIS A 21 -1.92 -8.01 -1.31
N ILE A 22 -1.46 -7.09 -2.16
CA ILE A 22 -2.31 -5.99 -2.64
C ILE A 22 -3.46 -6.49 -3.52
N PRO A 23 -3.23 -7.34 -4.56
CA PRO A 23 -4.33 -7.90 -5.34
C PRO A 23 -5.32 -8.68 -4.48
N ASN A 24 -4.84 -9.53 -3.57
CA ASN A 24 -5.72 -10.34 -2.72
C ASN A 24 -6.55 -9.48 -1.76
N LEU A 25 -5.95 -8.45 -1.16
CA LEU A 25 -6.68 -7.49 -0.32
C LEU A 25 -7.76 -6.75 -1.11
N ARG A 26 -7.44 -6.27 -2.31
CA ARG A 26 -8.43 -5.62 -3.19
C ARG A 26 -9.56 -6.56 -3.61
N ASN A 27 -9.24 -7.81 -3.91
CA ASN A 27 -10.21 -8.83 -4.31
C ASN A 27 -11.21 -9.17 -3.20
N THR A 28 -10.86 -8.93 -1.92
CA THR A 28 -11.84 -9.12 -0.82
C THR A 28 -13.00 -8.12 -0.87
N GLY A 29 -12.85 -6.99 -1.57
CA GLY A 29 -13.80 -5.88 -1.57
C GLY A 29 -13.87 -5.10 -0.26
N GLN A 30 -13.19 -5.57 0.80
CA GLN A 30 -13.29 -5.05 2.16
C GLN A 30 -12.11 -4.17 2.57
N ALA A 31 -11.08 -4.04 1.73
CA ALA A 31 -9.89 -3.26 2.03
C ALA A 31 -9.58 -2.23 0.95
N GLU A 32 -9.15 -1.06 1.39
CA GLU A 32 -8.65 0.03 0.57
C GLU A 32 -7.19 0.29 0.92
N ILE A 33 -6.30 0.20 -0.07
CA ILE A 33 -4.88 0.52 0.12
C ILE A 33 -4.72 2.03 -0.02
N VAL A 34 -4.47 2.70 1.10
CA VAL A 34 -4.41 4.17 1.17
C VAL A 34 -2.98 4.69 1.22
N ALA A 35 -2.03 3.88 1.67
CA ALA A 35 -0.64 4.29 1.82
C ALA A 35 0.33 3.15 1.48
N ILE A 36 1.47 3.51 0.89
CA ILE A 36 2.60 2.60 0.69
C ILE A 36 3.91 3.20 1.20
N CYS A 37 4.81 2.35 1.67
CA CYS A 37 6.12 2.76 2.14
C CYS A 37 7.25 1.86 1.61
N ARG A 38 8.33 2.49 1.12
CA ARG A 38 9.54 1.80 0.64
C ARG A 38 10.74 2.74 0.68
N ARG A 39 11.91 2.20 1.08
CA ARG A 39 13.17 2.96 1.20
C ARG A 39 13.68 3.56 -0.10
N ASP A 40 13.65 2.81 -1.21
CA ASP A 40 14.13 3.32 -2.50
C ASP A 40 12.99 4.13 -3.18
N PRO A 41 13.15 5.45 -3.36
CA PRO A 41 12.11 6.33 -3.87
C PRO A 41 11.74 6.04 -5.33
N ARG A 42 12.65 5.48 -6.14
CA ARG A 42 12.35 5.14 -7.54
C ARG A 42 11.35 4.00 -7.61
N TYR A 43 11.62 2.94 -6.83
CA TYR A 43 10.70 1.82 -6.75
C TYR A 43 9.39 2.18 -6.05
N LEU A 44 9.43 3.12 -5.09
CA LEU A 44 8.23 3.64 -4.45
C LEU A 44 7.33 4.36 -5.47
N ALA A 45 7.89 5.25 -6.30
CA ALA A 45 7.14 5.96 -7.34
C ALA A 45 6.51 5.00 -8.36
N MET A 46 7.29 4.02 -8.85
CA MET A 46 6.77 2.99 -9.77
C MET A 46 5.63 2.18 -9.14
N ALA A 47 5.75 1.84 -7.85
CA ALA A 47 4.70 1.14 -7.13
C ALA A 47 3.46 2.01 -6.91
N GLN A 48 3.64 3.29 -6.59
CA GLN A 48 2.54 4.23 -6.39
C GLN A 48 1.73 4.39 -7.67
N GLU A 49 2.40 4.58 -8.80
CA GLU A 49 1.77 4.66 -10.11
C GLU A 49 1.04 3.37 -10.48
N LYS A 50 1.71 2.21 -10.39
CA LYS A 50 1.13 0.91 -10.72
C LYS A 50 -0.11 0.59 -9.88
N LEU A 51 -0.10 0.98 -8.62
CA LEU A 51 -1.18 0.68 -7.69
C LEU A 51 -2.25 1.77 -7.66
N ASN A 52 -1.96 2.98 -8.16
CA ASN A 52 -2.80 4.17 -8.03
C ASN A 52 -3.19 4.44 -6.56
N VAL A 53 -2.18 4.55 -5.67
CA VAL A 53 -2.35 4.78 -4.22
C VAL A 53 -2.11 6.26 -3.90
N PRO A 54 -2.95 6.90 -3.07
CA PRO A 54 -2.88 8.33 -2.83
C PRO A 54 -1.62 8.76 -2.06
N GLU A 55 -1.16 7.97 -1.09
CA GLU A 55 -0.03 8.35 -0.22
C GLU A 55 1.16 7.39 -0.37
N ALA A 56 2.37 7.94 -0.48
CA ALA A 56 3.61 7.19 -0.57
C ALA A 56 4.69 7.80 0.32
N TYR A 57 5.37 6.97 1.10
CA TYR A 57 6.37 7.41 2.09
C TYR A 57 7.69 6.65 1.93
N THR A 58 8.81 7.34 2.08
CA THR A 58 10.14 6.71 2.12
C THR A 58 10.50 6.21 3.51
N GLU A 59 9.79 6.70 4.53
CA GLU A 59 10.05 6.43 5.94
C GLU A 59 8.75 6.03 6.65
N SER A 60 8.82 4.92 7.39
CA SER A 60 7.76 4.54 8.32
C SER A 60 7.98 5.29 9.63
N ALA A 61 6.93 5.88 10.20
CA ALA A 61 7.00 6.56 11.49
C ALA A 61 7.66 5.63 12.54
N ARG A 62 8.79 6.08 13.09
CA ARG A 62 9.50 5.37 14.16
C ARG A 62 8.69 5.58 15.43
N SER A 63 7.92 4.57 15.87
CA SER A 63 7.36 4.59 17.22
C SER A 63 8.54 4.67 18.20
N THR A 64 8.65 5.81 18.88
CA THR A 64 9.59 6.04 19.98
C THR A 64 9.00 5.46 21.26
#